data_AF-A0A9P6FQZ1-F1
#
_entry.id   AF-A0A9P6FQZ1-F1
#
_cell.length_a   1.000
_cell.length_b   1.000
_cell.length_c   1.000
_cell.angle_alpha   90.00
_cell.angle_beta   90.00
_cell.angle_gamma   90.00
#
_symmetry.space_group_name_H-M   'P 1'
#
loop_
_entity.id
_entity.type
_entity.pdbx_description
1 polymer ?
#
loop_
_entity_poly.entity_id
_entity_poly.type
_entity_poly.pdbx_seq_one_letter_code
_entity_poly.pdbx_strand_id
1 'polypeptide(L)'
;IYEFDPFLGAYPLLPPDSTYPAWLKLSDHIKQSTVSSVFVAEGFVDSYDDQIEEELSKAQQTLDRQQKAEAAQAAQNDKNSESSTSQKRTTDTILEESEDTMEVEQPSTASGSSKSAPAKRELVKRSTTVKFTPINLRASFRKGAVGEEVTRYSLDKSWLLNHLFTSAYHSDVSRFLGEYQAAFTTMLLCYHLGAFRQWKAMTILVCQSAEATPSPNFTNFFVAFIKTLDSQLASIPSSFFTDLLFASSDEADITANFVEISLKSLGRNILSGLRHGHCAELRKPMRQLQKSVMETFEWKISGDFKKASTKVVEIDVNNVPLMSDDDEYEEEGEYAPVIVE
;
A
#
# COMPACT_ATOMS: atom_id res chain seq x y z
N ILE A 1 -48.94 -19.78 4.44
CA ILE A 1 -47.64 -19.99 3.77
C ILE A 1 -47.33 -18.67 3.10
N TYR A 2 -46.30 -17.96 3.55
CA TYR A 2 -45.89 -16.73 2.86
C TYR A 2 -45.29 -17.17 1.52
N GLU A 3 -45.99 -16.87 0.42
CA GLU A 3 -45.40 -16.97 -0.92
C GLU A 3 -44.30 -15.93 -1.00
N PHE A 4 -43.05 -16.39 -1.07
CA PHE A 4 -41.93 -15.53 -1.39
C PHE A 4 -42.10 -15.02 -2.82
N ASP A 5 -41.68 -13.79 -3.06
CA ASP A 5 -41.68 -13.19 -4.40
C ASP A 5 -40.90 -14.10 -5.37
N PRO A 6 -41.52 -14.57 -6.47
CA PRO A 6 -40.88 -15.46 -7.44
C PRO A 6 -39.68 -14.80 -8.16
N PHE A 7 -39.54 -13.47 -8.07
CA PHE A 7 -38.40 -12.73 -8.59
C PHE A 7 -37.28 -12.51 -7.55
N LEU A 8 -37.46 -12.99 -6.31
CA LEU A 8 -36.42 -12.94 -5.29
C LEU A 8 -35.38 -14.03 -5.55
N GLY A 9 -34.14 -13.62 -5.84
CA GLY A 9 -33.02 -14.56 -5.90
C GLY A 9 -32.78 -15.22 -4.55
N ALA A 10 -32.70 -16.55 -4.51
CA ALA A 10 -32.33 -17.26 -3.30
C ALA A 10 -30.86 -16.95 -2.95
N TYR A 11 -30.59 -16.52 -1.72
CA TYR A 11 -29.21 -16.39 -1.25
C TYR A 11 -28.61 -17.80 -1.15
N PRO A 12 -27.40 -18.04 -1.70
CA PRO A 12 -26.78 -19.36 -1.71
C PRO A 12 -26.23 -19.69 -0.31
N LEU A 13 -27.11 -20.13 0.59
CA LEU A 13 -26.76 -20.53 1.97
C LEU A 13 -26.42 -22.01 2.10
N LEU A 14 -26.83 -22.84 1.13
CA LEU A 14 -26.72 -24.30 1.19
C LEU A 14 -25.62 -24.81 0.25
N PRO A 15 -24.87 -25.87 0.64
CA PRO A 15 -23.92 -26.53 -0.27
C PRO A 15 -24.61 -27.08 -1.53
N PRO A 16 -23.89 -27.22 -2.66
CA PRO A 16 -22.45 -27.02 -2.85
C PRO A 16 -22.04 -25.57 -3.14
N ASP A 17 -22.96 -24.70 -3.53
CA ASP A 17 -22.66 -23.34 -4.04
C ASP A 17 -22.60 -22.24 -2.96
N SER A 18 -22.57 -22.65 -1.69
CA SER A 18 -22.66 -21.70 -0.58
C SER A 18 -21.43 -20.80 -0.46
N THR A 19 -21.61 -19.51 -0.74
CA THR A 19 -20.58 -18.47 -0.53
C THR A 19 -20.54 -17.96 0.92
N TYR A 20 -21.53 -18.33 1.74
CA TYR A 20 -21.69 -17.84 3.10
C TYR A 20 -20.47 -18.06 4.02
N PRO A 21 -19.79 -19.22 4.04
CA PRO A 21 -18.58 -19.41 4.86
C PRO A 21 -17.42 -18.50 4.47
N ALA A 22 -17.29 -18.17 3.18
CA ALA A 22 -16.29 -17.21 2.71
C ALA A 22 -16.65 -15.80 3.18
N TRP A 23 -17.92 -15.41 3.03
CA TRP A 23 -18.42 -14.12 3.49
C TRP A 23 -18.23 -13.92 5.00
N LEU A 24 -18.48 -14.95 5.80
CA LEU A 24 -18.24 -14.91 7.25
C LEU A 24 -16.78 -14.60 7.58
N LYS A 25 -15.81 -15.24 6.90
CA LYS A 25 -14.38 -14.96 7.13
C LYS A 25 -13.95 -13.56 6.70
N LEU A 26 -14.69 -12.94 5.78
CA LEU A 26 -14.43 -11.57 5.32
C LEU A 26 -15.07 -10.51 6.21
N SER A 27 -16.00 -10.89 7.09
CA SER A 27 -16.82 -9.95 7.87
C SER A 27 -16.93 -10.26 9.37
N ASP A 28 -16.23 -11.28 9.88
CA ASP A 28 -16.31 -11.72 11.28
C ASP A 28 -15.82 -10.70 12.32
N HIS A 29 -14.99 -9.73 11.91
CA HIS A 29 -14.55 -8.61 12.76
C HIS A 29 -15.36 -7.32 12.54
N ILE A 30 -16.23 -7.25 11.53
CA ILE A 30 -17.08 -6.07 11.28
C ILE A 30 -18.20 -6.04 12.33
N LYS A 31 -17.99 -5.22 13.37
CA LYS A 31 -18.97 -5.01 14.45
C LYS A 31 -19.81 -3.76 14.19
N GLN A 32 -20.94 -3.64 14.88
CA GLN A 32 -21.76 -2.42 14.83
C GLN A 32 -20.97 -1.15 15.14
N SER A 33 -19.99 -1.22 16.06
CA SER A 33 -19.10 -0.09 16.36
C SER A 33 -18.26 0.34 15.16
N THR A 34 -17.79 -0.61 14.34
CA THR A 34 -17.05 -0.34 13.10
C THR A 34 -17.97 0.31 12.08
N VAL A 35 -19.20 -0.21 11.94
CA VAL A 35 -20.19 0.35 11.01
C VAL A 35 -20.49 1.80 11.37
N SER A 36 -20.77 2.08 12.64
CA SER A 36 -21.07 3.43 13.11
C SER A 36 -19.89 4.41 13.04
N SER A 37 -18.64 3.93 13.12
CA SER A 37 -17.46 4.80 12.99
C SER A 37 -17.07 5.07 11.55
N VAL A 38 -17.15 4.05 10.69
CA VAL A 38 -16.69 4.11 9.28
C VAL A 38 -17.77 4.66 8.36
N PHE A 39 -19.02 4.20 8.49
CA PHE A 39 -20.13 4.57 7.63
C PHE A 39 -21.02 5.59 8.35
N VAL A 40 -20.55 6.84 8.40
CA VAL A 40 -21.20 7.93 9.16
C VAL A 40 -22.46 8.45 8.46
N ALA A 41 -22.51 8.37 7.13
CA ALA A 41 -23.70 8.72 6.37
C ALA A 41 -24.66 7.53 6.28
N GLU A 42 -25.93 7.74 6.63
CA GLU A 42 -26.94 6.71 6.52
C GLU A 42 -27.26 6.39 5.05
N GLY A 43 -27.17 5.10 4.70
CA GLY A 43 -27.92 4.51 3.60
C GLY A 43 -27.17 4.24 2.29
N PHE A 44 -26.02 4.87 2.04
CA PHE A 44 -25.31 4.69 0.76
C PHE A 44 -23.80 4.78 0.88
N VAL A 45 -23.11 3.82 0.24
CA VAL A 45 -21.67 3.86 -0.04
C VAL A 45 -21.52 3.68 -1.55
N ASP A 46 -20.83 4.59 -2.21
CA ASP A 46 -20.54 4.53 -3.63
C ASP A 46 -19.01 4.51 -3.86
N SER A 47 -18.59 4.64 -5.12
CA SER A 47 -17.18 4.65 -5.50
C SER A 47 -16.50 6.01 -5.28
N TYR A 48 -17.27 7.05 -4.89
CA TYR A 48 -16.74 8.40 -4.75
C TYR A 48 -15.87 8.50 -3.50
N ASP A 49 -14.68 9.07 -3.67
CA ASP A 49 -13.73 9.31 -2.59
C ASP A 49 -13.44 10.83 -2.53
N ASP A 50 -13.92 11.48 -1.47
CA ASP A 50 -13.73 12.91 -1.21
C ASP A 50 -12.25 13.33 -1.27
N GLN A 51 -11.32 12.41 -0.94
CA GLN A 51 -9.88 12.70 -0.98
C GLN A 51 -9.31 12.77 -2.40
N ILE A 52 -9.98 12.22 -3.40
CA ILE A 52 -9.49 12.26 -4.79
C ILE A 52 -9.43 13.70 -5.29
N GLU A 53 -10.45 14.53 -5.03
CA GLU A 53 -10.46 15.93 -5.47
C GLU A 53 -9.31 16.73 -4.84
N GLU A 54 -9.04 16.51 -3.55
CA GLU A 54 -7.94 17.16 -2.83
C GLU A 54 -6.58 16.72 -3.37
N GLU A 55 -6.37 15.42 -3.59
CA GLU A 55 -5.11 14.88 -4.11
C GLU A 55 -4.87 15.29 -5.57
N LEU A 56 -5.91 15.33 -6.42
CA LEU A 56 -5.81 15.85 -7.78
C LEU A 56 -5.40 17.33 -7.78
N SER A 57 -5.95 18.13 -6.85
CA SER A 57 -5.56 19.53 -6.70
C SER A 57 -4.08 19.67 -6.31
N LYS A 58 -3.60 18.88 -5.34
CA LYS A 58 -2.18 18.87 -4.94
C LYS A 58 -1.25 18.40 -6.06
N ALA A 59 -1.66 17.38 -6.82
CA ALA A 59 -0.90 16.86 -7.95
C ALA A 59 -0.77 17.94 -9.05
N GLN A 60 -1.87 18.63 -9.38
CA GLN A 60 -1.85 19.73 -10.34
C GLN A 60 -0.93 20.87 -9.89
N GLN A 61 -0.99 21.27 -8.61
CA GLN A 61 -0.09 22.29 -8.06
C GLN A 61 1.39 21.88 -8.14
N THR A 62 1.68 20.59 -7.94
CA THR A 62 3.04 20.05 -8.03
C THR A 62 3.54 20.07 -9.47
N LEU A 63 2.70 19.66 -10.42
CA LEU A 63 3.01 19.69 -11.86
C LEU A 63 3.24 21.13 -12.34
N ASP A 64 2.37 22.06 -11.96
CA ASP A 64 2.52 23.48 -12.29
C ASP A 64 3.83 24.06 -11.75
N ARG A 65 4.24 23.62 -10.54
CA ARG A 65 5.52 24.03 -9.94
C ARG A 65 6.72 23.44 -10.68
N GLN A 66 6.64 22.18 -11.11
CA GLN A 66 7.69 21.54 -11.91
C GLN A 66 7.83 22.20 -13.28
N GLN A 67 6.73 22.42 -14.00
CA GLN A 67 6.73 23.10 -15.30
C GLN A 67 7.28 24.53 -15.20
N LYS A 68 6.95 25.27 -14.14
CA LYS A 68 7.53 26.60 -13.89
C LYS A 68 9.03 26.53 -13.60
N ALA A 69 9.50 25.51 -12.88
CA ALA A 69 10.92 25.32 -12.61
C ALA A 69 11.70 24.95 -13.88
N GLU A 70 11.15 24.07 -14.72
CA GLU A 70 11.71 23.69 -16.02
C GLU A 70 11.72 24.88 -16.99
N ALA A 71 10.65 25.67 -17.07
CA ALA A 71 10.60 26.87 -17.89
C ALA A 71 11.60 27.94 -17.41
N ALA A 72 11.80 28.07 -16.10
CA ALA A 72 12.82 28.97 -15.54
C ALA A 72 14.24 28.48 -15.85
N GLN A 73 14.50 27.17 -15.78
CA GLN A 73 15.78 26.58 -16.18
C GLN A 73 16.04 26.73 -17.70
N ALA A 74 15.03 26.52 -18.53
CA ALA A 74 15.12 26.72 -19.99
C ALA A 74 15.41 28.20 -20.32
N ALA A 75 14.72 29.15 -19.69
CA ALA A 75 14.95 30.58 -19.89
C ALA A 75 16.34 31.05 -19.38
N GLN A 76 16.91 30.36 -18.40
CA GLN A 76 18.25 30.65 -17.88
C GLN A 76 19.36 30.03 -18.76
N ASN A 77 19.09 28.89 -19.40
CA ASN A 77 19.97 28.31 -20.41
C ASN A 77 19.98 29.13 -21.72
N ASP A 78 18.84 29.67 -22.16
CA ASP A 78 18.78 30.56 -23.32
C ASP A 78 19.59 31.86 -23.09
N LYS A 79 19.53 32.44 -21.89
CA LYS A 79 20.34 33.62 -21.54
C LYS A 79 21.84 33.36 -21.46
N ASN A 80 22.26 32.14 -21.10
CA ASN A 80 23.68 31.75 -21.12
C ASN A 80 24.18 31.42 -22.54
N SER A 81 23.30 30.99 -23.44
CA SER A 81 23.57 30.78 -24.87
C SER A 81 23.85 32.10 -25.60
N GLU A 82 23.08 33.16 -25.30
CA GLU A 82 23.26 34.49 -25.92
C GLU A 82 24.52 35.23 -25.46
N SER A 83 25.12 34.89 -24.31
CA SER A 83 26.40 35.49 -23.88
C SER A 83 27.66 34.94 -24.59
N SER A 84 27.50 33.94 -25.47
CA SER A 84 28.63 33.27 -26.14
C SER A 84 28.81 33.64 -27.61
N THR A 85 27.89 34.40 -28.22
CA THR A 85 27.92 34.67 -29.67
C THR A 85 28.13 36.15 -29.97
N SER A 86 29.36 36.62 -29.76
CA SER A 86 29.84 37.87 -30.36
C SER A 86 31.30 37.71 -30.77
N GLN A 87 31.51 37.13 -31.96
CA GLN A 87 32.62 37.46 -32.87
C GLN A 87 32.60 36.57 -34.12
N LYS A 88 32.06 37.08 -35.24
CA LYS A 88 32.76 37.28 -36.54
C LYS A 88 31.80 37.50 -37.72
N ARG A 89 31.97 38.66 -38.36
CA ARG A 89 31.71 39.00 -39.78
C ARG A 89 32.43 38.00 -40.71
N THR A 90 32.12 37.74 -42.00
CA THR A 90 31.57 38.53 -43.12
C THR A 90 31.36 37.62 -44.36
N THR A 91 30.45 38.04 -45.26
CA THR A 91 30.45 37.99 -46.76
C THR A 91 30.19 36.73 -47.61
N ASP A 92 29.26 36.96 -48.56
CA ASP A 92 29.18 36.59 -49.99
C ASP A 92 28.50 35.31 -50.51
N THR A 93 27.30 35.55 -51.07
CA THR A 93 26.73 35.20 -52.40
C THR A 93 26.99 33.81 -53.02
N ILE A 94 25.90 33.10 -53.39
CA ILE A 94 25.59 32.53 -54.73
C ILE A 94 24.15 31.96 -54.74
N LEU A 95 23.51 32.11 -55.91
CA LEU A 95 22.14 31.73 -56.32
C LEU A 95 21.96 30.21 -56.44
N GLU A 96 20.76 29.68 -56.17
CA GLU A 96 19.90 28.97 -57.14
C GLU A 96 18.62 28.36 -56.50
N GLU A 97 17.50 28.64 -57.17
CA GLU A 97 16.22 27.93 -57.37
C GLU A 97 15.79 26.76 -56.46
N SER A 98 14.58 26.85 -55.88
CA SER A 98 13.32 26.24 -56.41
C SER A 98 12.24 26.07 -55.32
N GLU A 99 11.01 26.48 -55.67
CA GLU A 99 9.66 25.93 -55.39
C GLU A 99 9.47 25.05 -54.13
N ASP A 100 8.44 25.14 -53.29
CA ASP A 100 7.03 25.47 -53.50
C ASP A 100 6.30 25.51 -52.13
N THR A 101 5.00 25.83 -52.15
CA THR A 101 3.96 25.61 -51.10
C THR A 101 3.53 26.76 -50.18
N MET A 102 2.65 27.58 -50.76
CA MET A 102 1.27 27.87 -50.32
C MET A 102 0.99 28.23 -48.84
N GLU A 103 0.67 29.52 -48.67
CA GLU A 103 -0.14 30.09 -47.61
C GLU A 103 -1.50 29.38 -47.47
N VAL A 104 -1.93 29.10 -46.24
CA VAL A 104 -3.34 28.87 -45.91
C VAL A 104 -3.72 29.83 -44.78
N GLU A 105 -4.52 30.82 -45.17
CA GLU A 105 -5.17 31.80 -44.32
C GLU A 105 -6.15 31.15 -43.31
N GLN A 106 -6.27 31.78 -42.15
CA GLN A 106 -7.45 31.63 -41.28
C GLN A 106 -8.70 32.16 -41.99
N PRO A 107 -9.87 31.59 -41.72
CA PRO A 107 -11.09 32.38 -41.76
C PRO A 107 -11.79 32.38 -40.39
N SER A 108 -11.89 33.58 -39.83
CA SER A 108 -13.01 34.01 -39.01
C SER A 108 -14.33 33.95 -39.80
N THR A 109 -15.45 33.58 -39.17
CA THR A 109 -16.74 34.33 -39.22
C THR A 109 -17.91 33.62 -38.49
N ALA A 110 -18.57 34.43 -37.65
CA ALA A 110 -20.03 34.61 -37.48
C ALA A 110 -21.00 33.47 -37.07
N SER A 111 -21.62 33.70 -35.90
CA SER A 111 -23.07 33.78 -35.63
C SER A 111 -24.01 32.63 -36.05
N GLY A 112 -24.58 31.98 -35.01
CA GLY A 112 -26.03 31.72 -34.92
C GLY A 112 -26.52 30.31 -35.24
N SER A 113 -26.69 29.47 -34.22
CA SER A 113 -27.98 28.78 -34.00
C SER A 113 -28.07 28.25 -32.58
N SER A 114 -29.17 28.62 -31.91
CA SER A 114 -29.59 28.12 -30.61
C SER A 114 -29.95 26.64 -30.71
N LYS A 115 -29.17 25.79 -30.05
CA LYS A 115 -29.64 24.48 -29.59
C LYS A 115 -29.42 24.38 -28.10
N SER A 116 -30.54 24.29 -27.39
CA SER A 116 -30.66 24.14 -25.95
C SER A 116 -29.78 23.01 -25.42
N ALA A 117 -28.79 23.37 -24.60
CA ALA A 117 -28.08 22.41 -23.77
C ALA A 117 -29.09 21.74 -22.81
N PRO A 118 -29.06 20.40 -22.63
CA PRO A 118 -29.93 19.76 -21.67
C PRO A 118 -29.56 20.24 -20.26
N ALA A 119 -30.59 20.58 -19.48
CA ALA A 119 -30.47 21.08 -18.12
C ALA A 119 -29.50 20.21 -17.31
N LYS A 120 -28.49 20.84 -16.69
CA LYS A 120 -27.71 20.24 -15.60
C LYS A 120 -28.71 19.77 -14.56
N ARG A 121 -28.97 18.47 -14.51
CA ARG A 121 -29.50 17.82 -13.30
C ARG A 121 -28.47 18.13 -12.23
N GLU A 122 -28.80 19.05 -11.33
CA GLU A 122 -28.10 19.13 -10.05
C GLU A 122 -28.28 17.76 -9.38
N LEU A 123 -27.27 16.93 -9.54
CA LEU A 123 -27.05 15.80 -8.66
C LEU A 123 -26.95 16.41 -7.27
N VAL A 124 -28.04 16.29 -6.50
CA VAL A 124 -28.00 16.46 -5.05
C VAL A 124 -26.79 15.65 -4.59
N LYS A 125 -25.74 16.32 -4.12
CA LYS A 125 -24.51 15.70 -3.61
C LYS A 125 -24.93 14.89 -2.39
N ARG A 126 -25.34 13.64 -2.62
CA ARG A 126 -25.64 12.68 -1.55
C ARG A 126 -24.29 12.39 -0.90
N SER A 127 -24.13 12.77 0.36
CA SER A 127 -22.88 12.57 1.07
C SER A 127 -22.69 11.07 1.33
N THR A 128 -21.93 10.39 0.49
CA THR A 128 -21.47 9.01 0.68
C THR A 128 -20.15 9.01 1.46
N THR A 129 -20.14 9.64 2.63
CA THR A 129 -18.87 9.90 3.33
C THR A 129 -18.46 8.68 4.17
N VAL A 130 -17.57 7.87 3.62
CA VAL A 130 -16.83 6.84 4.36
C VAL A 130 -15.67 7.51 5.12
N LYS A 131 -15.56 7.28 6.43
CA LYS A 131 -14.54 7.88 7.29
C LYS A 131 -13.67 6.83 7.95
N PHE A 132 -12.53 6.54 7.32
CA PHE A 132 -11.51 5.67 7.92
C PHE A 132 -10.64 6.42 8.93
N THR A 133 -10.03 5.66 9.84
CA THR A 133 -9.02 6.16 10.77
C THR A 133 -7.81 6.65 9.98
N PRO A 134 -7.36 7.90 10.15
CA PRO A 134 -6.25 8.43 9.37
C PRO A 134 -4.93 7.74 9.74
N ILE A 135 -4.26 7.14 8.76
CA ILE A 135 -2.96 6.49 8.91
C ILE A 135 -1.94 7.19 8.01
N ASN A 136 -0.92 7.80 8.62
CA ASN A 136 0.20 8.39 7.90
C ASN A 136 1.48 7.59 8.13
N LEU A 137 1.82 6.71 7.18
CA LEU A 137 3.02 5.87 7.26
C LEU A 137 4.33 6.69 7.22
N ARG A 138 4.33 7.86 6.57
CA ARG A 138 5.50 8.76 6.47
C ARG A 138 5.77 9.52 7.77
N ALA A 139 4.75 9.70 8.60
CA ALA A 139 4.85 10.36 9.90
C ALA A 139 4.52 9.38 11.03
N SER A 140 5.31 8.31 11.12
CA SER A 140 5.12 7.21 12.08
C SER A 140 5.74 7.47 13.46
N PHE A 141 6.04 8.72 13.79
CA PHE A 141 6.70 9.14 15.03
C PHE A 141 5.86 10.19 15.77
N ARG A 142 6.11 10.35 17.08
CA ARG A 142 5.44 11.37 17.89
C ARG A 142 5.76 12.78 17.44
N LYS A 143 4.85 13.72 17.72
CA LYS A 143 5.13 15.15 17.53
C LYS A 143 6.31 15.56 18.41
N GLY A 144 7.32 16.20 17.80
CA GLY A 144 8.55 16.60 18.50
C GLY A 144 9.56 15.46 18.74
N ALA A 145 9.46 14.35 17.99
CA ALA A 145 10.48 13.30 18.00
C ALA A 145 11.86 13.83 17.59
N VAL A 146 12.90 13.33 18.25
CA VAL A 146 14.31 13.66 17.92
C VAL A 146 14.75 12.86 16.69
N GLY A 147 15.77 13.32 15.95
CA GLY A 147 16.22 12.70 14.70
C GLY A 147 16.41 11.17 14.76
N GLU A 148 16.98 10.65 15.85
CA GLU A 148 17.15 9.20 16.07
C GLU A 148 15.79 8.47 16.12
N GLU A 149 14.83 9.02 16.86
CA GLU A 149 13.48 8.45 17.00
C GLU A 149 12.69 8.56 15.71
N VAL A 150 12.86 9.66 14.97
CA VAL A 150 12.28 9.84 13.63
C VAL A 150 12.76 8.72 12.72
N THR A 151 14.07 8.47 12.65
CA THR A 151 14.63 7.39 11.83
C THR A 151 14.12 6.03 12.31
N ARG A 152 14.19 5.74 13.61
CA ARG A 152 13.75 4.45 14.18
C ARG A 152 12.29 4.16 13.85
N TYR A 153 11.37 5.09 14.11
CA TYR A 153 9.95 4.86 13.85
C TYR A 153 9.57 4.99 12.36
N SER A 154 10.40 5.67 11.56
CA SER A 154 10.26 5.66 10.10
C SER A 154 10.69 4.32 9.48
N LEU A 155 11.53 3.52 10.14
CA LEU A 155 11.87 2.16 9.73
C LEU A 155 10.93 1.12 10.34
N ASP A 156 10.59 1.25 11.62
CA ASP A 156 9.68 0.35 12.34
C ASP A 156 8.37 1.04 12.71
N LYS A 157 7.26 0.52 12.18
CA LYS A 157 5.91 1.09 12.37
C LYS A 157 5.26 0.72 13.70
N SER A 158 5.95 -0.03 14.57
CA SER A 158 5.43 -0.53 15.84
C SER A 158 4.92 0.57 16.77
N TRP A 159 5.60 1.73 16.81
CA TRP A 159 5.12 2.86 17.60
C TRP A 159 3.79 3.40 17.08
N LEU A 160 3.67 3.59 15.75
CA LEU A 160 2.44 4.08 15.13
C LEU A 160 1.29 3.10 15.33
N LEU A 161 1.55 1.80 15.19
CA LEU A 161 0.55 0.76 15.41
C LEU A 161 0.02 0.81 16.85
N ASN A 162 0.93 0.84 17.84
CA ASN A 162 0.55 0.93 19.25
C ASN A 162 -0.14 2.26 19.60
N HIS A 163 0.30 3.36 18.98
CA HIS A 163 -0.33 4.66 19.13
C HIS A 163 -1.78 4.62 18.63
N LEU A 164 -2.04 4.05 17.45
CA LEU A 164 -3.40 3.91 16.93
C LEU A 164 -4.27 3.00 17.80
N PHE A 165 -3.74 1.88 18.28
CA PHE A 165 -4.47 1.01 19.20
C PHE A 165 -4.94 1.73 20.46
N THR A 166 -4.10 2.61 21.01
CA THR A 166 -4.43 3.35 22.23
C THR A 166 -5.30 4.58 21.96
N SER A 167 -5.00 5.37 20.93
CA SER A 167 -5.65 6.65 20.67
C SER A 167 -6.93 6.53 19.84
N ALA A 168 -6.87 5.87 18.69
CA ALA A 168 -8.01 5.78 17.77
C ALA A 168 -8.93 4.61 18.11
N TYR A 169 -8.37 3.47 18.51
CA TYR A 169 -9.12 2.24 18.78
C TYR A 169 -9.45 2.03 20.26
N HIS A 170 -9.14 2.99 21.14
CA HIS A 170 -9.53 2.98 22.56
C HIS A 170 -9.13 1.69 23.29
N SER A 171 -7.93 1.18 23.00
CA SER A 171 -7.39 -0.10 23.50
C SER A 171 -8.13 -1.37 23.05
N ASP A 172 -9.12 -1.25 22.15
CA ASP A 172 -9.80 -2.39 21.53
C ASP A 172 -9.20 -2.69 20.16
N VAL A 173 -8.17 -3.53 20.15
CA VAL A 173 -7.47 -3.97 18.92
C VAL A 173 -8.41 -4.69 17.94
N SER A 174 -9.54 -5.23 18.40
CA SER A 174 -10.52 -5.87 17.49
C SER A 174 -11.19 -4.86 16.55
N ARG A 175 -11.26 -3.58 16.95
CA ARG A 175 -11.79 -2.51 16.09
C ARG A 175 -10.89 -2.24 14.88
N PHE A 176 -9.57 -2.39 15.04
CA PHE A 176 -8.63 -2.31 13.92
C PHE A 176 -8.94 -3.39 12.88
N LEU A 177 -9.14 -4.64 13.31
CA LEU A 177 -9.48 -5.74 12.38
C LEU A 177 -10.85 -5.53 11.71
N GLY A 178 -11.82 -4.99 12.45
CA GLY A 178 -13.11 -4.66 11.88
C GLY A 178 -13.00 -3.58 10.79
N GLU A 179 -12.25 -2.51 11.05
CA GLU A 179 -12.00 -1.48 10.04
C GLU A 179 -11.21 -2.04 8.85
N TYR A 180 -10.24 -2.92 9.09
CA TYR A 180 -9.46 -3.59 8.05
C TYR A 180 -10.34 -4.42 7.09
N GLN A 181 -11.31 -5.17 7.63
CA GLN A 181 -12.29 -5.91 6.84
C GLN A 181 -13.30 -5.00 6.15
N ALA A 182 -13.75 -3.94 6.82
CA ALA A 182 -14.64 -2.95 6.23
C ALA A 182 -13.98 -2.26 5.03
N ALA A 183 -12.70 -1.88 5.14
CA ALA A 183 -11.93 -1.30 4.06
C ALA A 183 -11.82 -2.27 2.86
N PHE A 184 -11.48 -3.53 3.10
CA PHE A 184 -11.39 -4.54 2.05
C PHE A 184 -12.72 -4.80 1.34
N THR A 185 -13.79 -5.02 2.10
CA THR A 185 -15.13 -5.29 1.54
C THR A 185 -15.68 -4.09 0.79
N THR A 186 -15.48 -2.87 1.30
CA THR A 186 -15.90 -1.63 0.63
C THR A 186 -15.10 -1.39 -0.65
N MET A 187 -13.80 -1.68 -0.64
CA MET A 187 -12.97 -1.64 -1.85
C MET A 187 -13.53 -2.59 -2.92
N LEU A 188 -13.86 -3.84 -2.57
CA LEU A 188 -14.32 -4.82 -3.54
C LEU A 188 -15.76 -4.57 -4.03
N LEU A 189 -16.67 -4.20 -3.14
CA LEU A 189 -18.09 -4.06 -3.48
C LEU A 189 -18.42 -2.70 -4.11
N CYS A 190 -17.75 -1.64 -3.68
CA CYS A 190 -18.03 -0.28 -4.10
C CYS A 190 -16.96 0.31 -5.02
N TYR A 191 -15.84 -0.39 -5.25
CA TYR A 191 -14.68 0.14 -5.98
C TYR A 191 -14.17 1.46 -5.39
N HIS A 192 -14.30 1.63 -4.07
CA HIS A 192 -13.97 2.87 -3.39
C HIS A 192 -12.45 2.99 -3.16
N LEU A 193 -11.81 3.98 -3.78
CA LEU A 193 -10.35 4.14 -3.74
C LEU A 193 -9.82 4.43 -2.33
N GLY A 194 -10.51 5.27 -1.55
CA GLY A 194 -10.15 5.52 -0.14
C GLY A 194 -10.12 4.25 0.72
N ALA A 195 -11.02 3.29 0.46
CA ALA A 195 -11.03 2.01 1.15
C ALA A 195 -9.83 1.14 0.73
N PHE A 196 -9.44 1.16 -0.55
CA PHE A 196 -8.18 0.55 -0.98
C PHE A 196 -6.95 1.17 -0.31
N ARG A 197 -6.86 2.51 -0.30
CA ARG A 197 -5.76 3.25 0.36
C ARG A 197 -5.66 2.88 1.84
N GLN A 198 -6.79 2.78 2.53
CA GLN A 198 -6.83 2.38 3.93
C GLN A 198 -6.37 0.93 4.12
N TRP A 199 -6.91 -0.01 3.35
CA TRP A 199 -6.49 -1.41 3.41
C TRP A 199 -4.98 -1.58 3.13
N LYS A 200 -4.45 -0.87 2.13
CA LYS A 200 -3.01 -0.82 1.82
C LYS A 200 -2.21 -0.26 3.00
N ALA A 201 -2.60 0.89 3.55
CA ALA A 201 -1.90 1.53 4.66
C ALA A 201 -1.88 0.65 5.91
N MET A 202 -3.00 0.03 6.27
CA MET A 202 -3.12 -0.89 7.39
C MET A 202 -2.27 -2.15 7.20
N THR A 203 -2.26 -2.72 5.99
CA THR A 203 -1.44 -3.90 5.66
C THR A 203 0.05 -3.60 5.83
N ILE A 204 0.52 -2.48 5.28
CA ILE A 204 1.93 -2.07 5.39
C ILE A 204 2.29 -1.78 6.85
N LEU A 205 1.44 -1.04 7.57
CA LEU A 205 1.61 -0.72 8.99
C LEU A 205 1.87 -1.97 9.84
N VAL A 206 1.00 -2.98 9.74
CA VAL A 206 1.13 -4.22 10.53
C VAL A 206 2.37 -5.01 10.11
N CYS A 207 2.59 -5.18 8.81
CA CYS A 207 3.70 -5.95 8.26
C CYS A 207 5.10 -5.32 8.51
N GLN A 208 5.18 -4.01 8.73
CA GLN A 208 6.40 -3.27 9.05
C GLN A 208 6.56 -2.97 10.56
N SER A 209 5.70 -3.51 11.42
CA SER A 209 5.80 -3.34 12.87
C SER A 209 6.69 -4.45 13.49
N ALA A 210 8.00 -4.30 13.37
CA ALA A 210 8.97 -5.33 13.74
C ALA A 210 9.03 -5.59 15.25
N GLU A 211 9.13 -4.54 16.08
CA GLU A 211 9.12 -4.61 17.54
C GLU A 211 7.77 -5.10 18.11
N ALA A 212 6.65 -4.78 17.47
CA ALA A 212 5.32 -5.20 17.92
C ALA A 212 5.04 -6.68 17.62
N THR A 213 5.63 -7.23 16.55
CA THR A 213 5.43 -8.62 16.10
C THR A 213 5.72 -9.66 17.20
N PRO A 214 6.88 -9.63 17.91
CA PRO A 214 7.17 -10.54 19.02
C PRO A 214 6.52 -10.19 20.34
N SER A 215 5.75 -9.10 20.41
CA SER A 215 5.10 -8.69 21.66
C SER A 215 4.00 -9.68 22.07
N PRO A 216 4.01 -10.20 23.31
CA PRO A 216 2.95 -11.08 23.82
C PRO A 216 1.58 -10.36 23.89
N ASN A 217 1.59 -9.03 24.01
CA ASN A 217 0.37 -8.22 24.04
C ASN A 217 -0.40 -8.24 22.72
N PHE A 218 0.30 -8.50 21.60
CA PHE A 218 -0.28 -8.44 20.25
C PHE A 218 -0.32 -9.79 19.53
N THR A 219 0.13 -10.89 20.16
CA THR A 219 0.18 -12.21 19.51
C THR A 219 -1.18 -12.62 18.93
N ASN A 220 -2.26 -12.50 19.70
CA ASN A 220 -3.60 -12.84 19.23
C ASN A 220 -4.06 -11.97 18.05
N PHE A 221 -3.68 -10.68 18.06
CA PHE A 221 -3.96 -9.77 16.96
C PHE A 221 -3.23 -10.19 15.69
N PHE A 222 -1.93 -10.46 15.76
CA PHE A 222 -1.16 -10.91 14.58
C PHE A 222 -1.67 -12.25 14.04
N VAL A 223 -2.07 -13.20 14.91
CA VAL A 223 -2.72 -14.44 14.48
C VAL A 223 -4.00 -14.15 13.70
N ALA A 224 -4.86 -13.27 14.22
CA ALA A 224 -6.11 -12.91 13.58
C ALA A 224 -5.87 -12.18 12.25
N PHE A 225 -5.00 -11.17 12.24
CA PHE A 225 -4.61 -10.42 11.05
C PHE A 225 -4.12 -11.35 9.92
N ILE A 226 -3.21 -12.28 10.21
CA ILE A 226 -2.68 -13.23 9.21
C ILE A 226 -3.81 -14.09 8.63
N LYS A 227 -4.73 -14.58 9.46
CA LYS A 227 -5.88 -15.38 9.00
C LYS A 227 -6.88 -14.56 8.18
N THR A 228 -7.11 -13.32 8.59
CA THR A 228 -7.96 -12.38 7.85
C THR A 228 -7.37 -12.09 6.48
N LEU A 229 -6.07 -11.77 6.41
CA LEU A 229 -5.37 -11.52 5.15
C LEU A 229 -5.36 -12.76 4.25
N ASP A 230 -5.11 -13.95 4.80
CA ASP A 230 -5.19 -15.21 4.06
C ASP A 230 -6.59 -15.44 3.45
N SER A 231 -7.65 -15.18 4.22
CA SER A 231 -9.03 -15.30 3.74
C SER A 231 -9.39 -14.25 2.69
N GLN A 232 -8.88 -13.02 2.85
CA GLN A 232 -9.04 -11.93 1.88
C GLN A 232 -8.37 -12.28 0.55
N LEU A 233 -7.11 -12.71 0.58
CA LEU A 233 -6.37 -13.06 -0.63
C LEU A 233 -6.95 -14.29 -1.33
N ALA A 234 -7.42 -15.29 -0.57
CA ALA A 234 -8.09 -16.46 -1.15
C ALA A 234 -9.45 -16.14 -1.80
N SER A 235 -10.08 -15.00 -1.45
CA SER A 235 -11.36 -14.58 -2.03
C SER A 235 -11.23 -13.84 -3.36
N ILE A 236 -10.00 -13.50 -3.76
CA ILE A 236 -9.72 -12.67 -4.93
C ILE A 236 -8.99 -13.51 -6.01
N PRO A 237 -9.38 -13.39 -7.30
CA PRO A 237 -8.63 -14.00 -8.40
C PRO A 237 -7.19 -13.47 -8.53
N SER A 238 -6.28 -14.32 -9.01
CA SER A 238 -4.87 -13.95 -9.20
C SER A 238 -4.65 -12.71 -10.08
N SER A 239 -5.51 -12.50 -11.06
CA SER A 239 -5.47 -11.35 -11.98
C SER A 239 -5.82 -10.00 -11.36
N PHE A 240 -6.41 -9.96 -10.16
CA PHE A 240 -6.77 -8.69 -9.53
C PHE A 240 -5.54 -7.85 -9.14
N PHE A 241 -4.44 -8.53 -8.78
CA PHE A 241 -3.23 -7.90 -8.24
C PHE A 241 -2.19 -7.55 -9.30
N THR A 242 -2.52 -7.70 -10.59
CA THR A 242 -1.65 -7.32 -11.71
C THR A 242 -1.79 -5.83 -12.09
N ASP A 243 -2.72 -5.11 -11.45
CA ASP A 243 -2.93 -3.68 -11.68
C ASP A 243 -1.81 -2.83 -11.03
N LEU A 244 -1.43 -1.73 -11.70
CA LEU A 244 -0.48 -0.72 -11.22
C LEU A 244 -0.86 -0.15 -9.85
N LEU A 245 -2.14 -0.14 -9.48
CA LEU A 245 -2.58 0.28 -8.14
C LEU A 245 -1.89 -0.51 -7.02
N PHE A 246 -1.53 -1.78 -7.28
CA PHE A 246 -0.85 -2.65 -6.33
C PHE A 246 0.68 -2.60 -6.43
N ALA A 247 1.23 -1.87 -7.40
CA ALA A 247 2.67 -1.67 -7.52
C ALA A 247 3.24 -1.03 -6.24
N SER A 248 4.46 -1.43 -5.93
CA SER A 248 5.29 -0.80 -4.92
C SER A 248 5.75 0.57 -5.42
N SER A 249 5.94 1.49 -4.48
CA SER A 249 6.53 2.80 -4.76
C SER A 249 8.06 2.77 -4.75
N ASP A 250 8.67 1.59 -4.68
CA ASP A 250 10.13 1.43 -4.66
C ASP A 250 10.67 1.49 -6.10
N GLU A 251 11.64 2.37 -6.34
CA GLU A 251 12.22 2.60 -7.67
C GLU A 251 13.00 1.38 -8.18
N ALA A 252 13.49 0.51 -7.28
CA ALA A 252 14.27 -0.67 -7.65
C ALA A 252 13.42 -1.79 -8.27
N ASP A 253 12.13 -1.87 -7.94
CA ASP A 253 11.19 -2.83 -8.53
C ASP A 253 9.76 -2.26 -8.49
N ILE A 254 9.47 -1.41 -9.48
CA ILE A 254 8.13 -0.82 -9.65
C ILE A 254 7.06 -1.87 -10.00
N THR A 255 7.46 -3.11 -10.34
CA THR A 255 6.54 -4.20 -10.67
C THR A 255 6.19 -5.06 -9.45
N ALA A 256 6.97 -4.98 -8.38
CA ALA A 256 6.71 -5.73 -7.16
C ALA A 256 5.40 -5.29 -6.52
N ASN A 257 4.56 -6.26 -6.17
CA ASN A 257 3.28 -5.99 -5.51
C ASN A 257 3.53 -5.57 -4.04
N PHE A 258 2.89 -4.50 -3.57
CA PHE A 258 3.07 -4.03 -2.19
C PHE A 258 2.68 -5.09 -1.15
N VAL A 259 1.70 -5.95 -1.46
CA VAL A 259 1.28 -7.05 -0.59
C VAL A 259 2.40 -8.06 -0.47
N GLU A 260 3.04 -8.43 -1.59
CA GLU A 260 4.21 -9.33 -1.57
C GLU A 260 5.35 -8.76 -0.71
N ILE A 261 5.68 -7.48 -0.89
CA ILE A 261 6.73 -6.80 -0.09
C ILE A 261 6.35 -6.79 1.40
N SER A 262 5.09 -6.49 1.71
CA SER A 262 4.57 -6.48 3.07
C SER A 262 4.67 -7.88 3.69
N LEU A 263 4.29 -8.92 2.97
CA LEU A 263 4.37 -10.30 3.45
C LEU A 263 5.82 -10.77 3.65
N LYS A 264 6.75 -10.37 2.78
CA LYS A 264 8.20 -10.60 2.98
C LYS A 264 8.71 -9.91 4.24
N SER A 265 8.24 -8.68 4.52
CA SER A 265 8.55 -7.95 5.76
C SER A 265 8.02 -8.68 7.00
N LEU A 266 6.73 -9.06 7.00
CA LEU A 266 6.11 -9.79 8.09
C LEU A 266 6.80 -11.13 8.34
N GLY A 267 7.12 -11.88 7.28
CA GLY A 267 7.86 -13.13 7.38
C GLY A 267 9.21 -12.96 8.05
N ARG A 268 9.99 -11.94 7.65
CA ARG A 268 11.28 -11.60 8.29
C ARG A 268 11.11 -11.27 9.78
N ASN A 269 10.12 -10.45 10.13
CA ASN A 269 9.83 -10.07 11.52
C ASN A 269 9.46 -11.28 12.38
N ILE A 270 8.62 -12.18 11.87
CA ILE A 270 8.25 -13.42 12.58
C ILE A 270 9.47 -14.33 12.76
N LEU A 271 10.30 -14.52 11.72
CA LEU A 271 11.52 -15.34 11.83
C LEU A 271 12.51 -14.77 12.84
N SER A 272 12.68 -13.46 12.87
CA SER A 272 13.49 -12.79 13.89
C SER A 272 12.98 -13.09 15.30
N GLY A 273 11.67 -12.88 15.54
CA GLY A 273 11.05 -13.23 16.82
C GLY A 273 11.20 -14.70 17.21
N LEU A 274 11.08 -15.61 16.23
CA LEU A 274 11.26 -17.05 16.44
C LEU A 274 12.70 -17.44 16.83
N ARG A 275 13.73 -16.74 16.32
CA ARG A 275 15.13 -16.95 16.73
C ARG A 275 15.35 -16.63 18.20
N HIS A 276 14.56 -15.70 18.74
CA HIS A 276 14.60 -15.30 20.15
C HIS A 276 13.58 -16.05 21.04
N GLY A 277 12.89 -17.08 20.50
CA GLY A 277 11.93 -17.89 21.26
C GLY A 277 10.54 -17.28 21.41
N HIS A 278 10.20 -16.23 20.67
CA HIS A 278 8.88 -15.59 20.63
C HIS A 278 8.10 -16.03 19.37
N CYS A 279 6.83 -15.63 19.22
CA CYS A 279 6.03 -15.83 17.99
C CYS A 279 5.71 -17.28 17.57
N ALA A 280 5.78 -18.27 18.47
CA ALA A 280 5.55 -19.68 18.09
C ALA A 280 4.14 -19.91 17.50
N GLU A 281 3.16 -19.16 17.98
CA GLU A 281 1.75 -19.16 17.57
C GLU A 281 1.56 -18.67 16.14
N LEU A 282 2.45 -17.80 15.65
CA LEU A 282 2.38 -17.21 14.31
C LEU A 282 2.86 -18.19 13.22
N ARG A 283 3.61 -19.26 13.57
CA ARG A 283 4.16 -20.22 12.60
C ARG A 283 3.09 -20.87 11.74
N LYS A 284 2.02 -21.38 12.35
CA LYS A 284 0.98 -22.12 11.62
C LYS A 284 0.17 -21.18 10.70
N PRO A 285 -0.36 -20.04 11.18
CA PRO A 285 -1.02 -19.06 10.31
C PRO A 285 -0.12 -18.57 9.18
N MET A 286 1.13 -18.22 9.46
CA MET A 286 2.05 -17.70 8.44
C MET A 286 2.37 -18.75 7.38
N ARG A 287 2.53 -20.02 7.76
CA ARG A 287 2.74 -21.12 6.82
C ARG A 287 1.53 -21.35 5.92
N GLN A 288 0.33 -21.28 6.47
CA GLN A 288 -0.92 -21.39 5.69
C GLN A 288 -0.95 -20.29 4.62
N LEU A 289 -0.76 -19.04 5.04
CA LEU A 289 -0.71 -17.88 4.16
C LEU A 289 0.38 -18.02 3.09
N GLN A 290 1.60 -18.42 3.47
CA GLN A 290 2.72 -18.65 2.55
C GLN A 290 2.36 -19.67 1.46
N LYS A 291 1.65 -20.75 1.83
CA LYS A 291 1.17 -21.74 0.87
C LYS A 291 0.12 -21.13 -0.07
N SER A 292 -0.90 -20.47 0.48
CA SER A 292 -2.01 -19.89 -0.30
C SER A 292 -1.51 -18.89 -1.35
N VAL A 293 -0.60 -17.99 -0.96
CA VAL A 293 -0.09 -16.95 -1.87
C VAL A 293 0.86 -17.50 -2.93
N MET A 294 1.60 -18.56 -2.61
CA MET A 294 2.44 -19.24 -3.59
C MET A 294 1.59 -19.96 -4.64
N GLU A 295 0.51 -20.63 -4.22
CA GLU A 295 -0.39 -21.35 -5.13
C GLU A 295 -1.22 -20.39 -6.00
N THR A 296 -1.57 -19.21 -5.48
CA THR A 296 -2.49 -18.29 -6.16
C THR A 296 -1.77 -17.19 -6.94
N PHE A 297 -0.68 -16.63 -6.42
CA PHE A 297 0.02 -15.47 -6.98
C PHE A 297 1.49 -15.73 -7.30
N GLU A 298 2.00 -16.94 -7.03
CA GLU A 298 3.41 -17.31 -7.20
C GLU A 298 4.41 -16.49 -6.36
N TRP A 299 3.91 -15.78 -5.33
CA TRP A 299 4.74 -14.94 -4.46
C TRP A 299 5.61 -15.78 -3.53
N LYS A 300 6.92 -15.54 -3.57
CA LYS A 300 7.92 -16.25 -2.75
C LYS A 300 8.20 -15.49 -1.46
N ILE A 301 7.58 -15.92 -0.37
CA ILE A 301 7.91 -15.43 0.99
C ILE A 301 9.05 -16.28 1.56
N SER A 302 10.19 -15.65 1.82
CA SER A 302 11.34 -16.31 2.45
C SER A 302 11.05 -16.70 3.90
N GLY A 303 11.46 -17.91 4.29
CA GLY A 303 11.32 -18.41 5.67
C GLY A 303 10.83 -19.83 5.76
N ASP A 304 11.47 -20.65 6.60
CA ASP A 304 10.93 -21.95 6.99
C ASP A 304 10.06 -21.82 8.25
N PHE A 305 8.75 -21.84 8.05
CA PHE A 305 7.77 -21.84 9.13
C PHE A 305 7.33 -23.25 9.53
N LYS A 306 8.04 -24.32 9.11
CA LYS A 306 7.83 -25.69 9.60
C LYS A 306 8.07 -25.74 11.11
N LYS A 307 7.42 -26.69 11.80
CA LYS A 307 7.69 -26.89 13.23
C LYS A 307 9.17 -27.26 13.30
N ALA A 308 9.97 -26.55 14.09
CA ALA A 308 11.27 -27.07 14.50
C ALA A 308 10.98 -28.45 15.11
N SER A 309 11.41 -29.51 14.42
CA SER A 309 11.46 -30.81 15.06
C SER A 309 12.35 -30.61 16.25
N THR A 310 11.80 -30.70 17.46
CA THR A 310 12.60 -30.84 18.67
C THR A 310 13.36 -32.15 18.50
N LYS A 311 14.51 -32.11 17.81
CA LYS A 311 15.54 -33.12 18.00
C LYS A 311 15.95 -32.92 19.44
N VAL A 312 15.40 -33.75 20.32
CA VAL A 312 16.03 -34.04 21.60
C VAL A 312 17.39 -34.60 21.21
N VAL A 313 18.40 -33.74 21.25
CA VAL A 313 19.79 -34.23 21.26
C VAL A 313 19.93 -34.82 22.65
N GLU A 314 19.79 -36.15 22.74
CA GLU A 314 20.32 -36.86 23.89
C GLU A 314 21.81 -36.53 23.93
N ILE A 315 22.20 -35.69 24.89
CA ILE A 315 23.60 -35.46 25.17
C ILE A 315 24.09 -36.76 25.80
N ASP A 316 24.67 -37.63 24.98
CA ASP A 316 25.46 -38.74 25.48
C ASP A 316 26.71 -38.13 26.13
N VAL A 317 26.74 -38.15 27.46
CA VAL A 317 27.78 -37.55 28.31
C VAL A 317 29.16 -38.17 28.03
N ASN A 318 29.22 -39.25 27.24
CA ASN A 318 30.45 -39.98 26.93
C ASN A 318 31.12 -39.59 25.61
N ASN A 319 30.55 -38.67 24.83
CA ASN A 319 31.18 -38.25 23.57
C ASN A 319 31.26 -36.73 23.48
N VAL A 320 32.18 -36.16 24.26
CA VAL A 320 32.60 -34.76 24.16
C VAL A 320 33.52 -34.64 22.93
N PRO A 321 33.13 -33.90 21.87
CA PRO A 321 34.07 -33.57 20.81
C PRO A 321 35.13 -32.63 21.39
N LEU A 322 36.40 -33.03 21.30
CA LEU A 322 37.53 -32.16 21.57
C LEU A 322 37.44 -30.98 20.60
N MET A 323 37.23 -29.76 21.12
CA MET A 323 37.32 -28.54 20.33
C MET A 323 38.75 -28.43 19.81
N SER A 324 38.94 -28.50 18.50
CA SER A 324 40.16 -28.05 17.84
C SER A 324 40.12 -26.53 17.81
N ASP A 325 41.00 -25.89 18.57
CA ASP A 325 41.36 -24.49 18.41
C ASP A 325 42.03 -24.35 17.05
N ASP A 326 41.30 -23.94 16.01
CA ASP A 326 41.82 -23.37 14.76
C ASP A 326 40.63 -22.98 13.88
N ASP A 327 40.11 -21.77 14.06
CA ASP A 327 39.42 -21.01 13.01
C ASP A 327 39.72 -19.53 13.24
N GLU A 328 40.68 -19.05 12.45
CA GLU A 328 41.18 -17.69 12.34
C GLU A 328 40.06 -16.78 11.81
N TYR A 329 39.62 -15.81 12.64
CA TYR A 329 38.65 -14.80 12.22
C TYR A 329 39.37 -13.74 11.36
N GLU A 330 39.27 -13.84 10.03
CA GLU A 330 39.57 -12.71 9.14
C GLU A 330 38.44 -11.68 9.23
N GLU A 331 38.70 -10.60 9.97
CA GLU A 331 37.85 -9.42 10.10
C GLU A 331 38.04 -8.53 8.86
N GLU A 332 37.17 -8.67 7.85
CA GLU A 332 37.07 -7.71 6.74
C GLU A 332 36.49 -6.39 7.26
N GLY A 333 37.36 -5.53 7.78
CA GLY A 333 37.04 -4.18 8.17
C GLY A 333 37.28 -3.18 7.04
N GLU A 334 36.24 -2.73 6.34
CA GLU A 334 36.26 -1.45 5.63
C GLU A 334 34.89 -0.76 5.65
N TYR A 335 34.67 0.10 6.66
CA TYR A 335 33.78 1.26 6.51
C TYR A 335 34.37 2.44 7.29
N ALA A 336 35.31 3.14 6.67
CA ALA A 336 35.76 4.44 7.16
C ALA A 336 34.90 5.55 6.50
N PRO A 337 34.33 6.49 7.27
CA PRO A 337 33.64 7.64 6.69
C PRO A 337 34.66 8.62 6.10
N VAL A 338 34.44 9.04 4.85
CA VAL A 338 35.23 10.06 4.16
C VAL A 338 35.01 11.41 4.86
N ILE A 339 36.07 11.93 5.49
CA ILE A 339 36.11 13.31 5.96
C ILE A 339 36.41 14.17 4.73
N VAL A 340 35.52 15.11 4.42
CA VAL A 340 35.73 16.12 3.38
C VAL A 340 36.32 17.35 4.09
N GLU A 341 37.54 17.74 3.71
CA GLU A 341 38.10 19.06 4.08
C GLU A 341 37.52 20.19 3.22
#